data_AF-A0A1E1W5H1-F1
#
_entry.id   AF-A0A1E1W5H1-F1
#
_cell.length_a   1.000
_cell.length_b   1.000
_cell.length_c   1.000
_cell.angle_alpha   90.00
_cell.angle_beta   90.00
_cell.angle_gamma   90.00
#
_symmetry.space_group_name_H-M   'P 1'
#
loop_
_entity.id
_entity.type
_entity.pdbx_description
1 polymer ?
#
loop_
_entity_poly.entity_id
_entity_poly.type
_entity_poly.pdbx_seq_one_letter_code
_entity_poly.pdbx_strand_id
1 'polypeptide(L)'
;DRCIEAGCLPPLNKLLRCGKPALMKEAAWAISNVLAGTTHQIQAALDGGAAGHLLHVLTYEDIKCQKEAAWAITNVCLGGTPEQLDTLLSAGFLEPYCALLAAPDQRALTVVLDGLAHLLQAAVKYGQVEPLCLKLEEIGALDQMEALQQHENEEVYKKTVAILDTYFADQEDQTGQPAKTEQEYQFGTNPQDNQINF
;
A
#
# COMPACT_ATOMS: atom_id res chain seq x y z
N ASP A 1 -10.09 18.96 16.00
CA ASP A 1 -9.72 17.72 16.73
C ASP A 1 -8.75 18.11 17.84
N ARG A 2 -9.20 18.01 19.11
CA ARG A 2 -8.47 18.53 20.28
C ARG A 2 -7.09 17.91 20.46
N CYS A 3 -6.87 16.67 20.03
CA CYS A 3 -5.57 16.01 20.17
C CYS A 3 -4.55 16.56 19.17
N ILE A 4 -4.95 16.72 17.90
CA ILE A 4 -4.10 17.32 16.86
C ILE A 4 -3.84 18.79 17.17
N GLU A 5 -4.87 19.54 17.59
CA GLU A 5 -4.75 20.95 18.01
C GLU A 5 -3.82 21.12 19.22
N ALA A 6 -3.75 20.12 20.11
CA ALA A 6 -2.81 20.09 21.23
C ALA A 6 -1.38 19.69 20.83
N GLY A 7 -1.11 19.44 19.55
CA GLY A 7 0.22 19.10 19.04
C GLY A 7 0.68 17.69 19.37
N CYS A 8 -0.23 16.69 19.30
CA CYS A 8 0.12 15.30 19.60
C CYS A 8 1.04 14.65 18.52
N LEU A 9 1.04 15.14 17.28
CA LEU A 9 1.76 14.49 16.16
C LEU A 9 3.29 14.54 16.28
N PRO A 10 3.94 15.70 16.59
CA PRO A 10 5.40 15.74 16.73
C PRO A 10 6.01 14.77 17.76
N PRO A 11 5.47 14.61 18.99
CA PRO A 11 6.00 13.62 19.92
C PRO A 11 5.74 12.18 19.46
N LEU A 12 4.59 11.88 18.85
CA LEU A 12 4.31 10.55 18.30
C LEU A 12 5.31 10.19 17.17
N ASN A 13 5.59 11.13 16.27
CA ASN A 13 6.56 10.94 15.19
C ASN A 13 7.98 10.66 15.73
N LYS A 14 8.38 11.32 16.82
CA LYS A 14 9.65 11.01 17.50
C LYS A 14 9.67 9.59 18.08
N LEU A 15 8.56 9.14 18.65
CA LEU A 15 8.44 7.78 19.21
C LEU A 15 8.50 6.70 18.12
N LEU A 16 7.97 6.96 16.93
CA LEU A 16 8.10 6.05 15.77
C LEU A 16 9.56 5.79 15.35
N ARG A 17 10.51 6.63 15.75
CA ARG A 17 11.94 6.51 15.42
C ARG A 17 12.83 6.26 16.64
N CYS A 18 12.26 5.92 17.79
CA CYS A 18 13.03 5.81 19.03
C CYS A 18 13.82 4.49 19.19
N GLY A 19 13.67 3.54 18.25
CA GLY A 19 14.34 2.24 18.27
C GLY A 19 13.89 1.31 19.40
N LYS A 20 12.78 1.62 20.07
CA LYS A 20 12.19 0.78 21.12
C LYS A 20 10.87 0.20 20.61
N PRO A 21 10.81 -1.10 20.25
CA PRO A 21 9.64 -1.70 19.60
C PRO A 21 8.33 -1.45 20.34
N ALA A 22 8.33 -1.59 21.67
CA ALA A 22 7.14 -1.33 22.48
C ALA A 22 6.59 0.09 22.31
N LEU A 23 7.46 1.11 22.28
CA LEU A 23 7.03 2.50 22.09
C LEU A 23 6.67 2.82 20.64
N MET A 24 7.41 2.25 19.68
CA MET A 24 7.14 2.42 18.26
C MET A 24 5.77 1.84 17.90
N LYS A 25 5.41 0.67 18.45
CA LYS A 25 4.08 0.07 18.30
C LYS A 25 2.97 0.96 18.83
N GLU A 26 3.08 1.41 20.08
CA GLU A 26 2.05 2.27 20.69
C GLU A 26 1.91 3.60 19.94
N ALA A 27 3.02 4.15 19.44
CA ALA A 27 3.00 5.33 18.59
C ALA A 27 2.33 5.05 17.24
N ALA A 28 2.62 3.92 16.58
CA ALA A 28 2.02 3.55 15.31
C ALA A 28 0.51 3.32 15.46
N TRP A 29 0.10 2.63 16.54
CA TRP A 29 -1.29 2.45 16.91
C TRP A 29 -2.00 3.80 17.16
N ALA A 30 -1.39 4.71 17.91
CA ALA A 30 -1.94 6.05 18.15
C ALA A 30 -2.09 6.83 16.84
N ILE A 31 -1.11 6.79 15.93
CA ILE A 31 -1.21 7.43 14.62
C ILE A 31 -2.29 6.76 13.76
N SER A 32 -2.46 5.43 13.81
CA SER A 32 -3.51 4.76 13.05
C SER A 32 -4.92 5.26 13.42
N ASN A 33 -5.14 5.59 14.70
CA ASN A 33 -6.43 6.14 15.15
C ASN A 33 -6.67 7.55 14.61
N VAL A 34 -5.60 8.33 14.37
CA VAL A 34 -5.70 9.63 13.69
C VAL A 34 -6.02 9.44 12.20
N LEU A 35 -5.35 8.47 11.56
CA LEU A 35 -5.51 8.17 10.14
C LEU A 35 -6.84 7.49 9.82
N ALA A 36 -7.50 6.86 10.79
CA ALA A 36 -8.87 6.36 10.68
C ALA A 36 -9.94 7.47 10.78
N GLY A 37 -9.51 8.73 10.96
CA GLY A 37 -10.39 9.89 11.06
C GLY A 37 -10.84 10.46 9.71
N THR A 38 -11.26 11.72 9.75
CA THR A 38 -11.60 12.54 8.58
C THR A 38 -10.39 12.82 7.70
N THR A 39 -10.64 13.18 6.43
CA THR A 39 -9.59 13.59 5.48
C THR A 39 -8.72 14.74 6.00
N HIS A 40 -9.27 15.65 6.81
CA HIS A 40 -8.49 16.71 7.46
C HIS A 40 -7.52 16.15 8.52
N GLN A 41 -7.93 15.13 9.29
CA GLN A 41 -7.05 14.48 10.27
C GLN A 41 -5.94 13.69 9.58
N ILE A 42 -6.28 12.99 8.48
CA ILE A 42 -5.32 12.32 7.61
C ILE A 42 -4.31 13.34 7.07
N GLN A 43 -4.78 14.46 6.51
CA GLN A 43 -3.91 15.50 5.97
C GLN A 43 -2.96 16.05 7.04
N ALA A 44 -3.47 16.38 8.23
CA ALA A 44 -2.64 16.90 9.31
C ALA A 44 -1.53 15.92 9.73
N ALA A 45 -1.81 14.61 9.73
CA ALA A 45 -0.81 13.59 9.98
C ALA A 45 0.24 13.50 8.85
N LEU A 46 -0.21 13.52 7.59
CA LEU A 46 0.67 13.50 6.42
C LEU A 46 1.58 14.73 6.36
N ASP A 47 1.04 15.93 6.60
CA ASP A 47 1.79 17.19 6.70
C ASP A 47 2.83 17.15 7.84
N GLY A 48 2.50 16.44 8.93
CA GLY A 48 3.43 16.15 10.02
C GLY A 48 4.54 15.15 9.67
N GLY A 49 4.53 14.59 8.46
CA GLY A 49 5.49 13.62 7.96
C GLY A 49 5.15 12.17 8.30
N ALA A 50 3.89 11.85 8.66
CA ALA A 50 3.50 10.49 9.07
C ALA A 50 3.88 9.42 8.03
N ALA A 51 3.74 9.70 6.73
CA ALA A 51 4.08 8.76 5.66
C ALA A 51 5.52 8.21 5.79
N GLY A 52 6.52 9.11 5.89
CA GLY A 52 7.92 8.71 6.03
C GLY A 52 8.25 8.04 7.37
N HIS A 53 7.53 8.38 8.45
CA HIS A 53 7.71 7.72 9.74
C HIS A 53 7.10 6.32 9.77
N LEU A 54 5.91 6.14 9.19
CA LEU A 54 5.26 4.84 9.06
C LEU A 54 6.06 3.92 8.14
N LEU A 55 6.61 4.43 7.03
CA LEU A 55 7.52 3.67 6.19
C LEU A 55 8.75 3.14 6.95
N HIS A 56 9.33 3.97 7.82
CA HIS A 56 10.44 3.55 8.66
C HIS A 56 10.05 2.41 9.61
N VAL A 57 8.84 2.46 10.18
CA VAL A 57 8.34 1.39 11.06
C VAL A 57 7.97 0.13 10.27
N LEU A 58 7.43 0.30 9.06
CA LEU A 58 7.08 -0.80 8.16
C LEU A 58 8.30 -1.59 7.67
N THR A 59 9.46 -0.94 7.59
CA THR A 59 10.75 -1.56 7.22
C THR A 59 11.59 -1.95 8.44
N TYR A 60 11.07 -1.80 9.65
CA TYR A 60 11.78 -2.13 10.88
C TYR A 60 11.84 -3.65 11.11
N GLU A 61 12.86 -4.14 11.81
CA GLU A 61 13.10 -5.59 12.01
C GLU A 61 12.00 -6.33 12.79
N ASP A 62 11.20 -5.62 13.61
CA ASP A 62 10.16 -6.22 14.42
C ASP A 62 8.82 -6.32 13.67
N ILE A 63 8.38 -7.53 13.37
CA ILE A 63 7.12 -7.80 12.65
C ILE A 63 5.89 -7.20 13.33
N LYS A 64 5.88 -7.06 14.66
CA LYS A 64 4.73 -6.47 15.36
C LYS A 64 4.66 -4.98 15.12
N CYS A 65 5.80 -4.28 15.07
CA CYS A 65 5.88 -2.89 14.61
C CYS A 65 5.39 -2.75 13.16
N GLN A 66 5.86 -3.61 12.26
CA GLN A 66 5.47 -3.56 10.84
C GLN A 66 3.96 -3.68 10.68
N LYS A 67 3.31 -4.57 11.44
CA LYS A 67 1.86 -4.75 11.43
C LYS A 67 1.08 -3.51 11.86
N GLU A 68 1.51 -2.83 12.92
CA GLU A 68 0.85 -1.58 13.34
C GLU A 68 1.02 -0.47 12.31
N ALA A 69 2.20 -0.41 11.66
CA ALA A 69 2.43 0.53 10.56
C ALA A 69 1.57 0.20 9.33
N ALA A 70 1.44 -1.08 8.99
CA ALA A 70 0.57 -1.54 7.91
C ALA A 70 -0.89 -1.14 8.18
N TRP A 71 -1.40 -1.40 9.38
CA TRP A 71 -2.75 -0.98 9.79
C TRP A 71 -2.95 0.54 9.64
N ALA A 72 -1.96 1.33 10.07
CA ALA A 72 -2.00 2.79 9.92
C ALA A 72 -2.09 3.22 8.44
N ILE A 73 -1.32 2.58 7.55
CA ILE A 73 -1.34 2.82 6.10
C ILE A 73 -2.68 2.39 5.49
N THR A 74 -3.22 1.23 5.87
CA THR A 74 -4.53 0.76 5.41
C THR A 74 -5.62 1.77 5.69
N ASN A 75 -5.60 2.43 6.87
CA ASN A 75 -6.57 3.48 7.19
C ASN A 75 -6.50 4.68 6.23
N VAL A 76 -5.30 5.03 5.73
CA VAL A 76 -5.16 6.04 4.69
C VAL A 76 -5.76 5.55 3.37
N CYS A 77 -5.52 4.29 2.97
CA CYS A 77 -6.13 3.70 1.77
C CYS A 77 -7.67 3.70 1.84
N LEU A 78 -8.23 3.49 3.03
CA LEU A 78 -9.68 3.42 3.26
C LEU A 78 -10.36 4.80 3.26
N GLY A 79 -9.73 5.81 3.86
CA GLY A 79 -10.35 7.11 4.15
C GLY A 79 -9.74 8.32 3.44
N GLY A 80 -8.61 8.13 2.74
CA GLY A 80 -7.84 9.21 2.13
C GLY A 80 -8.42 9.72 0.81
N THR A 81 -8.04 10.95 0.45
CA THR A 81 -8.26 11.50 -0.90
C THR A 81 -7.18 11.02 -1.87
N PRO A 82 -7.38 11.15 -3.19
CA PRO A 82 -6.37 10.84 -4.21
C PRO A 82 -4.99 11.40 -3.92
N GLU A 83 -4.96 12.69 -3.59
CA GLU A 83 -3.72 13.43 -3.34
C GLU A 83 -2.98 12.90 -2.09
N GLN A 84 -3.75 12.38 -1.12
CA GLN A 84 -3.21 11.75 0.09
C GLN A 84 -2.65 10.36 -0.22
N LEU A 85 -3.31 9.60 -1.10
CA LEU A 85 -2.81 8.31 -1.58
C LEU A 85 -1.56 8.48 -2.45
N ASP A 86 -1.49 9.52 -3.28
CA ASP A 86 -0.29 9.86 -4.05
C ASP A 86 0.89 10.22 -3.16
N THR A 87 0.63 10.99 -2.11
CA THR A 87 1.65 11.32 -1.11
C THR A 87 2.20 10.04 -0.48
N LEU A 88 1.33 9.07 -0.21
CA LEU A 88 1.73 7.78 0.36
C LEU A 88 2.51 6.94 -0.66
N LEU A 89 2.02 6.80 -1.90
CA LEU A 89 2.70 6.09 -2.99
C LEU A 89 4.07 6.68 -3.30
N SER A 90 4.17 8.01 -3.35
CA SER A 90 5.42 8.75 -3.57
C SER A 90 6.40 8.55 -2.42
N ALA A 91 5.92 8.26 -1.20
CA ALA A 91 6.79 7.89 -0.10
C ALA A 91 7.39 6.47 -0.27
N GLY A 92 6.85 5.64 -1.15
CA GLY A 92 7.39 4.30 -1.42
C GLY A 92 6.91 3.22 -0.46
N PHE A 93 5.69 3.33 0.08
CA PHE A 93 5.16 2.31 1.00
C PHE A 93 4.85 0.97 0.33
N LEU A 94 4.56 0.96 -0.98
CA LEU A 94 3.93 -0.16 -1.66
C LEU A 94 4.76 -1.44 -1.58
N GLU A 95 6.07 -1.36 -1.80
CA GLU A 95 6.97 -2.53 -1.78
C GLU A 95 7.08 -3.15 -0.37
N PRO A 96 7.44 -2.40 0.70
CA PRO A 96 7.44 -2.95 2.06
C PRO A 96 6.05 -3.41 2.54
N TYR A 97 4.98 -2.77 2.06
CA TYR A 97 3.61 -3.13 2.41
C TYR A 97 3.20 -4.46 1.78
N CYS A 98 3.52 -4.68 0.50
CA CYS A 98 3.25 -5.94 -0.18
C CYS A 98 4.13 -7.08 0.34
N ALA A 99 5.36 -6.81 0.80
CA ALA A 99 6.22 -7.83 1.41
C ALA A 99 5.57 -8.53 2.64
N LEU A 100 4.58 -7.89 3.28
CA LEU A 100 3.81 -8.51 4.36
C LEU A 100 2.83 -9.59 3.89
N LEU A 101 2.54 -9.71 2.58
CA LEU A 101 1.75 -10.81 2.02
C LEU A 101 2.46 -12.18 2.16
N ALA A 102 3.79 -12.18 2.35
CA ALA A 102 4.56 -13.37 2.68
C ALA A 102 4.55 -13.72 4.18
N ALA A 103 3.95 -12.89 5.04
CA ALA A 103 3.93 -13.14 6.48
C ALA A 103 2.94 -14.26 6.84
N PRO A 104 3.26 -15.13 7.81
CA PRO A 104 2.36 -16.22 8.23
C PRO A 104 1.14 -15.72 9.04
N ASP A 105 1.04 -14.42 9.29
CA ASP A 105 0.01 -13.84 10.14
C ASP A 105 -1.24 -13.48 9.33
N GLN A 106 -2.29 -14.28 9.49
CA GLN A 106 -3.55 -14.13 8.77
C GLN A 106 -4.17 -12.74 8.91
N ARG A 107 -4.05 -12.09 10.08
CA ARG A 107 -4.59 -10.74 10.28
C ARG A 107 -3.77 -9.69 9.53
N ALA A 108 -2.46 -9.88 9.41
CA ALA A 108 -1.64 -8.99 8.60
C ALA A 108 -2.04 -9.12 7.11
N LEU A 109 -2.22 -10.36 6.63
CA LEU A 109 -2.65 -10.62 5.26
C LEU A 109 -3.97 -9.94 4.92
N THR A 110 -5.00 -10.11 5.76
CA THR A 110 -6.31 -9.49 5.49
C THR A 110 -6.24 -7.96 5.44
N VAL A 111 -5.45 -7.36 6.33
CA VAL A 111 -5.23 -5.90 6.37
C VAL A 111 -4.53 -5.39 5.12
N VAL A 112 -3.48 -6.11 4.68
CA VAL A 112 -2.74 -5.75 3.48
C VAL A 112 -3.62 -5.86 2.25
N LEU A 113 -4.35 -6.98 2.10
CA LEU A 113 -5.29 -7.21 1.01
C LEU A 113 -6.42 -6.16 0.99
N ASP A 114 -6.95 -5.78 2.16
CA ASP A 114 -7.97 -4.72 2.24
C ASP A 114 -7.42 -3.36 1.79
N GLY A 115 -6.20 -3.03 2.19
CA GLY A 115 -5.55 -1.80 1.73
C GLY A 115 -5.29 -1.80 0.22
N LEU A 116 -4.85 -2.94 -0.35
CA LEU A 116 -4.62 -3.08 -1.79
C LEU A 116 -5.94 -2.99 -2.58
N ALA A 117 -7.00 -3.63 -2.12
CA ALA A 117 -8.31 -3.57 -2.76
C ALA A 117 -8.85 -2.12 -2.84
N HIS A 118 -8.71 -1.35 -1.76
CA HIS A 118 -9.14 0.05 -1.75
C HIS A 118 -8.25 0.94 -2.59
N LEU A 119 -6.94 0.68 -2.60
CA LEU A 119 -6.01 1.39 -3.47
C LEU A 119 -6.33 1.16 -4.96
N LEU A 120 -6.60 -0.09 -5.35
CA LEU A 120 -7.02 -0.46 -6.71
C LEU A 120 -8.39 0.14 -7.06
N GLN A 121 -9.34 0.15 -6.12
CA GLN A 121 -10.63 0.78 -6.32
C GLN A 121 -10.51 2.29 -6.53
N ALA A 122 -9.64 2.95 -5.76
CA ALA A 122 -9.29 4.35 -5.97
C ALA A 122 -8.68 4.52 -7.37
N ALA A 123 -7.71 3.68 -7.74
CA ALA A 123 -7.07 3.71 -9.05
C ALA A 123 -8.07 3.61 -10.20
N VAL A 124 -9.07 2.73 -10.12
CA VAL A 124 -10.13 2.63 -11.12
C VAL A 124 -10.97 3.91 -11.20
N LYS A 125 -11.31 4.49 -10.06
CA LYS A 125 -12.10 5.73 -9.99
C LYS A 125 -11.39 6.91 -10.67
N TYR A 126 -10.05 6.93 -10.62
CA TYR A 126 -9.23 8.01 -11.17
C TYR A 126 -8.54 7.66 -12.49
N GLY A 127 -8.78 6.47 -13.04
CA GLY A 127 -8.20 6.03 -14.31
C GLY A 127 -6.71 5.69 -14.24
N GLN A 128 -6.18 5.37 -13.06
CA GLN A 128 -4.78 5.04 -12.78
C GLN A 128 -4.58 3.54 -12.46
N VAL A 129 -5.53 2.69 -12.83
CA VAL A 129 -5.47 1.25 -12.52
C VAL A 129 -4.31 0.54 -13.24
N GLU A 130 -4.07 0.87 -14.52
CA GLU A 130 -3.01 0.23 -15.32
C GLU A 130 -1.60 0.49 -14.73
N PRO A 131 -1.19 1.74 -14.44
CA PRO A 131 0.12 1.99 -13.80
C PRO A 131 0.28 1.31 -12.44
N LEU A 132 -0.81 1.24 -11.65
CA LEU A 132 -0.77 0.60 -10.34
C LEU A 132 -0.64 -0.92 -10.46
N CYS A 133 -1.36 -1.56 -11.37
CA CYS A 133 -1.23 -3.00 -11.63
C CYS A 133 0.17 -3.36 -12.12
N LEU A 134 0.73 -2.60 -13.08
CA LEU A 134 2.11 -2.79 -13.54
C LEU A 134 3.11 -2.70 -12.39
N LYS A 135 2.95 -1.69 -11.51
CA LYS A 135 3.83 -1.54 -10.36
C LYS A 135 3.69 -2.68 -9.34
N LEU A 136 2.49 -3.23 -9.17
CA LEU A 136 2.25 -4.41 -8.31
C LEU A 136 2.89 -5.68 -8.91
N GLU A 137 2.88 -5.82 -10.23
CA GLU A 137 3.56 -6.90 -10.93
C GLU A 137 5.09 -6.78 -10.81
N GLU A 138 5.65 -5.58 -11.04
CA GLU A 138 7.09 -5.32 -10.94
C GLU A 138 7.68 -5.63 -9.56
N ILE A 139 6.93 -5.38 -8.48
CA ILE A 139 7.36 -5.71 -7.12
C ILE A 139 7.10 -7.18 -6.72
N GLY A 140 6.54 -7.99 -7.62
CA GLY A 140 6.18 -9.39 -7.37
C GLY A 140 5.02 -9.57 -6.39
N ALA A 141 4.17 -8.56 -6.22
CA ALA A 141 2.97 -8.69 -5.36
C ALA A 141 1.95 -9.61 -6.02
N LEU A 142 1.87 -9.63 -7.35
CA LEU A 142 0.97 -10.51 -8.10
C LEU A 142 1.26 -11.99 -7.81
N ASP A 143 2.52 -12.42 -7.93
CA ASP A 143 2.95 -13.79 -7.60
C ASP A 143 2.59 -14.19 -6.16
N GLN A 144 2.74 -13.25 -5.21
CA GLN A 144 2.39 -13.49 -3.81
C GLN A 144 0.88 -13.63 -3.63
N MET A 145 0.08 -12.84 -4.33
CA MET A 145 -1.37 -12.96 -4.31
C MET A 145 -1.83 -14.28 -4.94
N GLU A 146 -1.24 -14.72 -6.05
CA GLU A 146 -1.55 -16.02 -6.64
C GLU A 146 -1.25 -17.18 -5.66
N ALA A 147 -0.12 -17.12 -4.95
CA ALA A 147 0.19 -18.11 -3.92
C ALA A 147 -0.85 -18.14 -2.78
N LEU A 148 -1.44 -16.99 -2.44
CA LEU A 148 -2.49 -16.88 -1.41
C LEU A 148 -3.83 -17.49 -1.84
N GLN A 149 -4.04 -17.83 -3.13
CA GLN A 149 -5.22 -18.58 -3.56
C GLN A 149 -5.28 -20.01 -2.97
N GLN A 150 -4.16 -20.56 -2.52
CA GLN A 150 -4.11 -21.88 -1.89
C GLN A 150 -4.13 -21.79 -0.35
N HIS A 151 -4.35 -20.60 0.20
CA HIS A 151 -4.28 -20.35 1.63
C HIS A 151 -5.48 -20.99 2.37
N GLU A 152 -5.22 -21.63 3.52
CA GLU A 152 -6.24 -22.36 4.30
C GLU A 152 -7.36 -21.46 4.84
N ASN A 153 -7.08 -20.17 5.02
CA ASN A 153 -8.05 -19.18 5.47
C ASN A 153 -8.95 -18.74 4.31
N GLU A 154 -10.25 -19.05 4.42
CA GLU A 154 -11.28 -18.74 3.41
C GLU A 154 -11.45 -17.24 3.15
N GLU A 155 -11.24 -16.37 4.14
CA GLU A 155 -11.33 -14.92 3.98
C GLU A 155 -10.18 -14.38 3.13
N VAL A 156 -8.95 -14.81 3.43
CA VAL A 156 -7.76 -14.46 2.66
C VAL A 156 -7.91 -14.94 1.21
N TYR A 157 -8.31 -16.19 1.03
CA TYR A 157 -8.60 -16.77 -0.29
C TYR A 157 -9.62 -15.94 -1.08
N LYS A 158 -10.80 -15.70 -0.51
CA LYS A 158 -11.89 -14.97 -1.20
C LYS A 158 -11.49 -13.54 -1.58
N LYS A 159 -10.80 -12.82 -0.69
CA LYS A 159 -10.33 -11.45 -0.97
C LYS A 159 -9.30 -11.44 -2.09
N THR A 160 -8.37 -12.38 -2.06
CA THR A 160 -7.33 -12.53 -3.07
C THR A 160 -7.92 -12.82 -4.44
N VAL A 161 -8.78 -13.83 -4.55
CA VAL A 161 -9.47 -14.16 -5.81
C VAL A 161 -10.29 -12.97 -6.32
N ALA A 162 -11.04 -12.30 -5.45
CA ALA A 162 -11.82 -11.12 -5.87
C ALA A 162 -10.95 -10.01 -6.45
N ILE A 163 -9.75 -9.75 -5.89
CA ILE A 163 -8.83 -8.75 -6.42
C ILE A 163 -8.29 -9.21 -7.78
N LEU A 164 -7.83 -10.46 -7.90
CA LEU A 164 -7.27 -10.99 -9.13
C LEU A 164 -8.31 -11.01 -10.27
N ASP A 165 -9.52 -11.50 -9.98
CA ASP A 165 -10.62 -11.57 -10.94
C ASP A 165 -11.09 -10.18 -11.41
N THR A 166 -11.01 -9.16 -10.55
CA THR A 166 -11.52 -7.81 -10.86
C THR A 166 -10.50 -6.96 -11.62
N TYR A 167 -9.20 -7.10 -11.30
CA TYR A 167 -8.17 -6.18 -11.77
C TYR A 167 -7.10 -6.82 -12.67
N PHE A 168 -6.98 -8.15 -12.66
CA PHE A 168 -5.92 -8.88 -13.36
C PHE A 168 -6.43 -9.96 -14.34
N ALA A 169 -7.69 -10.39 -14.25
CA ALA A 169 -8.26 -11.44 -15.12
C ALA A 169 -8.21 -11.14 -16.63
N ASP A 170 -8.27 -9.86 -17.04
CA ASP A 170 -8.24 -9.48 -18.46
C ASP A 170 -6.81 -9.42 -19.04
N GLN A 171 -5.77 -9.61 -18.21
CA GLN A 171 -4.37 -9.53 -18.66
C GLN A 171 -3.80 -10.88 -19.13
N GLU A 172 -4.31 -12.01 -18.65
CA GLU A 172 -3.83 -13.35 -19.08
C GLU A 172 -4.21 -13.72 -20.52
N ASP A 173 -5.26 -13.12 -21.08
CA ASP A 173 -5.74 -13.43 -22.44
C ASP A 173 -4.95 -12.71 -23.57
N GLN A 174 -3.98 -11.84 -23.25
CA GLN A 174 -3.17 -11.15 -24.26
C GLN A 174 -1.72 -11.67 -24.39
N THR A 175 -1.25 -12.56 -23.52
CA THR A 175 0.09 -13.17 -23.64
C THR A 175 0.13 -14.47 -24.48
N GLY A 176 -0.96 -14.82 -25.15
CA GLY A 176 -1.15 -16.12 -25.80
C GLY A 176 -1.11 -16.20 -27.34
N GLN A 177 -0.64 -15.17 -28.07
CA GLN A 177 -0.52 -15.27 -29.55
C GLN A 177 0.86 -14.87 -30.08
N PRO A 178 1.58 -15.76 -30.80
CA PRO A 178 2.77 -15.37 -31.55
C PRO A 178 2.34 -14.72 -32.88
N ALA A 179 2.11 -13.42 -32.87
CA ALA A 179 1.89 -12.64 -34.09
C ALA A 179 3.24 -12.18 -34.68
N LYS A 180 3.70 -12.98 -35.64
CA LYS A 180 4.68 -12.73 -36.71
C LYS A 180 5.31 -11.33 -36.82
N THR A 181 6.64 -11.35 -36.85
CA THR A 181 7.61 -10.44 -37.46
C THR A 181 7.08 -9.60 -38.63
N GLU A 182 7.27 -8.27 -38.56
CA GLU A 182 7.83 -7.44 -39.64
C GLU A 182 8.12 -6.00 -39.16
N GLN A 183 9.43 -5.69 -39.05
CA GLN A 183 10.12 -4.39 -39.24
C GLN A 183 9.54 -3.11 -38.59
N GLU A 184 10.29 -2.51 -37.65
CA GLU A 184 11.13 -1.32 -37.93
C GLU A 184 11.95 -0.92 -36.68
N TYR A 185 13.25 -0.67 -36.89
CA TYR A 185 14.16 -0.13 -35.89
C TYR A 185 13.92 1.38 -35.72
N GLN A 186 13.67 1.86 -34.50
CA GLN A 186 14.02 3.23 -34.13
C GLN A 186 14.41 3.35 -32.65
N PHE A 187 15.70 3.62 -32.42
CA PHE A 187 16.27 3.97 -31.11
C PHE A 187 15.82 5.38 -30.73
N GLY A 188 15.14 5.51 -29.59
CA GLY A 188 14.81 6.78 -28.96
C GLY A 188 14.67 6.58 -27.45
N THR A 189 15.75 6.76 -26.71
CA THR A 189 15.73 6.79 -25.25
C THR A 189 15.06 8.08 -24.79
N ASN A 190 13.91 7.97 -24.13
CA ASN A 190 13.43 9.00 -23.23
C ASN A 190 12.72 8.33 -22.06
N PRO A 191 13.26 8.40 -20.83
CA PRO A 191 12.57 7.90 -19.64
C PRO A 191 11.52 8.95 -19.26
N GLN A 192 10.26 8.73 -19.65
CA GLN A 192 9.16 9.50 -19.10
C GLN A 192 8.56 8.74 -17.93
N ASP A 193 8.64 9.42 -16.78
CA ASP A 193 8.23 9.01 -15.44
C ASP A 193 6.95 8.17 -15.43
N ASN A 194 7.11 6.93 -14.96
CA ASN A 194 6.03 6.02 -14.57
C ASN A 194 5.45 6.46 -13.20
N GLN A 195 5.13 7.75 -13.06
CA GLN A 195 4.57 8.33 -11.84
C GLN A 195 3.06 8.12 -11.83
N ILE A 196 2.62 7.23 -10.95
CA ILE A 196 1.22 7.12 -10.54
C ILE A 196 0.87 8.41 -9.79
N ASN A 197 -0.07 9.20 -10.34
CA ASN A 197 -0.71 10.33 -9.69
C ASN A 197 -2.24 10.16 -9.87
N PHE A 198 -2.97 9.98 -8.77
CA PHE A 198 -4.42 9.82 -8.68
C PHE A 198 -5.21 11.13 -8.90
#